data_AF-A0A1R1DYV1-F1
#
_entry.id   AF-A0A1R1DYV1-F1
#
_cell.length_a   1.000
_cell.length_b   1.000
_cell.length_c   1.000
_cell.angle_alpha   90.00
_cell.angle_beta   90.00
_cell.angle_gamma   90.00
#
_symmetry.space_group_name_H-M   'P 1'
#
loop_
_entity.id
_entity.type
_entity.pdbx_description
1 polymer ?
#
loop_
_entity_poly.entity_id
_entity_poly.type
_entity_poly.pdbx_seq_one_letter_code
_entity_poly.pdbx_strand_id
1 'polypeptide(L)'
;MPESLTFDDAATIKAGAEAAWKALCTEGELPARQTVLLHAAAGGVGQFAVQLAKSKGATVIATASTSNLDFVKSLGTDHSETTVMRSG
;
A
#
# COMPACT_ATOMS: atom_id res chain seq x y z
N MET A 1 4.22 20.13 -11.21
CA MET A 1 4.28 19.48 -9.88
C MET A 1 3.29 20.22 -8.99
N PRO A 2 2.46 19.54 -8.17
CA PRO A 2 1.58 20.24 -7.23
C PRO A 2 2.39 21.20 -6.37
N GLU A 3 1.90 22.43 -6.19
CA GLU A 3 2.65 23.49 -5.49
C GLU A 3 2.90 23.15 -4.01
N SER A 4 2.15 22.21 -3.45
CA SER A 4 2.27 21.74 -2.08
C SER A 4 3.33 20.64 -1.85
N LEU A 5 4.03 20.19 -2.89
CA LEU A 5 5.02 19.11 -2.80
C LEU A 5 6.44 19.64 -3.04
N THR A 6 7.37 19.21 -2.19
CA THR A 6 8.79 19.44 -2.46
C THR A 6 9.26 18.57 -3.62
N PHE A 7 10.41 18.91 -4.22
CA PHE A 7 10.99 18.10 -5.29
C PHE A 7 11.35 16.69 -4.83
N ASP A 8 11.87 16.54 -3.62
CA ASP A 8 12.25 15.24 -3.03
C ASP A 8 11.02 14.37 -2.77
N ASP A 9 9.94 14.96 -2.25
CA ASP A 9 8.68 14.24 -2.08
C ASP A 9 8.11 13.79 -3.44
N ALA A 10 8.10 14.69 -4.43
CA ALA A 10 7.60 14.35 -5.76
C ALA A 10 8.41 13.25 -6.45
N ALA A 11 9.73 13.23 -6.27
CA ALA A 11 10.61 12.21 -6.84
C ALA A 11 10.33 10.82 -6.24
N THR A 12 10.11 10.74 -4.93
CA THR A 12 9.86 9.48 -4.22
C THR A 12 8.43 8.96 -4.40
N ILE A 13 7.44 9.86 -4.48
CA ILE A 13 6.04 9.50 -4.73
C ILE A 13 5.89 8.83 -6.09
N LYS A 14 6.52 9.37 -7.14
CA LYS A 14 6.29 8.91 -8.51
C LYS A 14 6.57 7.41 -8.67
N ALA A 15 7.74 6.95 -8.26
CA ALA A 15 8.15 5.56 -8.45
C ALA A 15 7.27 4.59 -7.65
N GLY A 16 7.02 4.90 -6.37
CA GLY A 16 6.20 4.06 -5.50
C GLY A 16 4.73 3.98 -5.93
N ALA A 17 4.13 5.14 -6.22
CA ALA A 17 2.73 5.23 -6.62
C ALA A 17 2.48 4.63 -8.01
N GLU A 18 3.39 4.82 -8.98
CA GLU A 18 3.26 4.22 -10.30
C GLU A 18 3.31 2.69 -10.24
N ALA A 19 4.23 2.13 -9.46
CA ALA A 19 4.31 0.68 -9.26
C ALA A 19 3.04 0.13 -8.60
N ALA A 20 2.54 0.80 -7.57
CA ALA A 20 1.29 0.42 -6.91
C ALA A 20 0.08 0.49 -7.87
N TRP A 21 0.00 1.56 -8.68
CA TRP A 21 -1.06 1.71 -9.66
C TRP A 21 -1.01 0.63 -10.73
N LYS A 22 0.16 0.33 -11.30
CA LYS A 22 0.29 -0.73 -12.30
C LYS A 22 -0.17 -2.08 -11.73
N ALA A 23 0.33 -2.44 -10.55
CA ALA A 23 -0.01 -3.70 -9.90
C ALA A 23 -1.51 -3.84 -9.61
N LEU A 24 -2.18 -2.77 -9.16
CA LEU A 24 -3.59 -2.83 -8.74
C LEU A 24 -4.58 -2.52 -9.86
N CYS A 25 -4.23 -1.66 -10.81
CA CYS A 25 -5.18 -1.12 -11.79
C CYS A 25 -4.93 -1.64 -13.20
N THR A 26 -3.68 -1.68 -13.63
CA THR A 26 -3.34 -1.96 -15.03
C THR A 26 -3.08 -3.44 -15.28
N GLU A 27 -2.37 -4.11 -14.38
CA GLU A 27 -1.99 -5.51 -14.52
C GLU A 27 -2.85 -6.43 -13.66
N GLY A 28 -3.14 -6.03 -12.41
CA GLY A 28 -3.96 -6.84 -11.50
C GLY A 28 -5.46 -6.59 -11.61
N GLU A 29 -5.88 -5.55 -12.35
CA GLU A 29 -7.28 -5.19 -12.61
C GLU A 29 -8.21 -5.33 -11.39
N LEU A 30 -7.75 -4.86 -10.21
CA LEU A 30 -8.41 -5.11 -8.92
C LEU A 30 -9.88 -4.68 -8.97
N PRO A 31 -10.83 -5.63 -8.87
CA PRO A 31 -12.24 -5.31 -8.84
C PRO A 31 -12.60 -4.61 -7.54
N ALA A 32 -13.58 -3.71 -7.59
CA ALA A 32 -14.16 -3.15 -6.38
C ALA A 32 -14.70 -4.28 -5.49
N ARG A 33 -14.61 -4.12 -4.16
CA ARG A 33 -15.11 -5.07 -3.16
C ARG A 33 -14.42 -6.45 -3.12
N GLN A 34 -13.29 -6.63 -3.80
CA GLN A 34 -12.43 -7.78 -3.59
C GLN A 34 -11.49 -7.61 -2.39
N THR A 35 -10.90 -8.71 -1.95
CA THR A 35 -9.86 -8.72 -0.91
C THR A 35 -8.49 -8.77 -1.57
N VAL A 36 -7.57 -7.92 -1.11
CA VAL A 36 -6.16 -7.89 -1.56
C VAL A 36 -5.22 -8.10 -0.38
N LEU A 37 -4.15 -8.86 -0.59
CA LEU A 37 -3.05 -9.04 0.34
C LEU A 37 -1.83 -8.22 -0.09
N LEU A 38 -1.43 -7.25 0.71
CA LEU A 38 -0.29 -6.36 0.45
C LEU A 38 0.88 -6.71 1.38
N HIS A 39 2.00 -7.07 0.79
CA HIS A 39 3.23 -7.35 1.53
C HIS A 39 4.04 -6.08 1.75
N ALA A 40 4.73 -5.99 2.90
CA ALA A 40 5.59 -4.86 3.24
C ALA A 40 4.87 -3.50 3.05
N ALA A 41 3.66 -3.39 3.58
CA ALA A 41 2.73 -2.29 3.35
C ALA A 41 3.24 -0.92 3.83
N ALA A 42 4.27 -0.87 4.67
CA ALA A 42 4.92 0.37 5.09
C ALA A 42 6.02 0.85 4.13
N GLY A 43 6.39 0.04 3.13
CA GLY A 43 7.45 0.35 2.18
C GLY A 43 7.05 1.42 1.15
N GLY A 44 8.01 1.79 0.29
CA GLY A 44 7.83 2.84 -0.71
C GLY A 44 6.70 2.61 -1.72
N VAL A 45 6.33 1.34 -2.00
CA VAL A 45 5.18 0.99 -2.85
C VAL A 45 3.94 0.69 -1.99
N GLY A 46 4.13 -0.08 -0.92
CA GLY A 46 3.06 -0.64 -0.10
C GLY A 46 2.11 0.41 0.47
N GLN A 47 2.65 1.56 0.90
CA GLN A 47 1.83 2.61 1.53
C GLN A 47 0.86 3.25 0.54
N PHE A 48 1.24 3.35 -0.75
CA PHE A 48 0.35 3.82 -1.81
C PHE A 48 -0.64 2.72 -2.21
N ALA A 49 -0.19 1.47 -2.26
CA ALA A 49 -1.04 0.33 -2.60
C ALA A 49 -2.20 0.17 -1.60
N VAL A 50 -1.97 0.37 -0.30
CA VAL A 50 -3.04 0.35 0.72
C VAL A 50 -4.09 1.41 0.40
N GLN A 51 -3.66 2.67 0.23
CA GLN A 51 -4.56 3.79 0.00
C GLN A 51 -5.35 3.63 -1.31
N LEU A 52 -4.70 3.17 -2.38
CA LEU A 52 -5.34 2.91 -3.67
C LEU A 52 -6.34 1.75 -3.62
N ALA A 53 -6.00 0.66 -2.93
CA ALA A 53 -6.93 -0.45 -2.76
C ALA A 53 -8.16 -0.03 -1.94
N LYS A 54 -7.97 0.75 -0.87
CA LYS A 54 -9.08 1.29 -0.09
C LYS A 54 -9.95 2.26 -0.88
N SER A 55 -9.37 3.14 -1.70
CA SER A 55 -10.16 4.06 -2.54
C SER A 55 -11.01 3.33 -3.59
N LYS A 56 -10.61 2.13 -3.99
CA LYS A 56 -11.42 1.21 -4.84
C LYS A 56 -12.49 0.43 -4.08
N GLY A 57 -12.58 0.58 -2.76
CA GLY A 57 -13.51 -0.18 -1.91
C GLY A 57 -13.12 -1.63 -1.73
N ALA A 58 -11.83 -1.97 -1.87
CA ALA A 58 -11.33 -3.30 -1.56
C ALA A 58 -11.18 -3.51 -0.04
N THR A 59 -11.23 -4.77 0.37
CA THR A 59 -10.78 -5.21 1.68
C THR A 59 -9.26 -5.41 1.62
N VAL A 60 -8.52 -4.75 2.49
CA VAL A 60 -7.06 -4.75 2.49
C VAL A 60 -6.53 -5.52 3.69
N ILE A 61 -5.81 -6.60 3.39
CA ILE A 61 -4.98 -7.33 4.33
C ILE A 61 -3.53 -6.90 4.06
N ALA A 62 -2.81 -6.48 5.09
CA ALA A 62 -1.46 -5.97 4.94
C ALA A 62 -0.48 -6.68 5.88
N THR A 63 0.76 -6.85 5.44
CA THR A 63 1.87 -7.24 6.31
C THR A 63 2.89 -6.12 6.45
N ALA A 64 3.42 -5.93 7.65
CA ALA A 64 4.46 -4.94 7.93
C ALA A 64 5.36 -5.39 9.09
N SER A 65 6.47 -4.70 9.33
CA SER A 65 7.21 -4.89 10.59
C SER A 65 6.35 -4.46 11.78
N THR A 66 6.59 -5.03 12.96
CA THR A 66 5.87 -4.67 14.20
C THR A 66 5.87 -3.16 14.44
N SER A 67 7.01 -2.50 14.20
CA SER A 67 7.17 -1.05 14.35
C SER A 67 6.29 -0.20 13.42
N ASN A 68 5.78 -0.79 12.34
CA ASN A 68 5.03 -0.09 11.30
C ASN A 68 3.55 -0.47 11.28
N LEU A 69 3.08 -1.34 12.19
CA LEU A 69 1.68 -1.78 12.20
C LEU A 69 0.71 -0.61 12.37
N ASP A 70 0.99 0.31 13.30
CA ASP A 70 0.10 1.44 13.55
C ASP A 70 0.07 2.42 12.38
N PHE A 71 1.22 2.63 11.73
CA PHE A 71 1.28 3.40 10.49
C PHE A 71 0.41 2.76 9.40
N VAL A 72 0.58 1.46 9.14
CA VAL A 72 -0.19 0.77 8.11
C VAL A 72 -1.69 0.75 8.41
N LYS A 73 -2.08 0.59 9.67
CA LYS A 73 -3.49 0.72 10.10
C LYS A 73 -4.04 2.11 9.80
N SER A 74 -3.28 3.18 10.06
CA SER A 74 -3.69 4.55 9.77
C SER A 74 -3.95 4.83 8.28
N LEU A 75 -3.36 4.03 7.39
CA LEU A 75 -3.61 4.10 5.94
C LEU A 75 -4.95 3.47 5.52
N GLY A 76 -5.64 2.78 6.44
CA GLY A 76 -6.99 2.26 6.24
C GLY A 76 -7.09 0.74 6.02
N THR A 77 -6.07 -0.04 6.40
CA THR A 77 -6.14 -1.51 6.28
C THR A 77 -7.22 -2.11 7.17
N ASP A 78 -7.94 -3.13 6.67
CA ASP A 78 -8.95 -3.87 7.44
C ASP A 78 -8.29 -4.91 8.37
N HIS A 79 -7.18 -5.50 7.90
CA HIS A 79 -6.35 -6.43 8.68
C HIS A 79 -4.87 -6.11 8.47
N SER A 80 -4.08 -6.11 9.55
CA SER A 80 -2.64 -5.89 9.48
C SER A 80 -1.92 -6.88 10.39
N GLU A 81 -1.01 -7.68 9.84
CA GLU A 81 -0.23 -8.69 10.56
C GLU A 81 1.26 -8.38 10.49
N THR A 82 2.03 -8.79 11.49
CA THR A 82 3.49 -8.67 11.41
C THR A 82 4.03 -9.62 10.36
N THR A 83 4.96 -9.15 9.52
CA THR A 83 5.79 -10.00 8.66
C THR A 83 6.76 -10.81 9.51
N VAL A 84 6.26 -11.84 10.20
CA VAL A 84 7.09 -12.92 10.70
C VAL A 84 6.97 -14.01 9.64
N MET A 85 7.97 -14.14 8.77
CA MET A 85 8.11 -15.39 8.03
C MET A 85 8.33 -16.45 9.10
N ARG A 86 7.27 -17.20 9.45
CA ARG A 86 7.44 -18.45 10.18
C ARG A 86 8.25 -19.34 9.24
N SER A 87 9.55 -19.41 9.49
CA SER A 87 10.39 -20.50 8.99
C SER A 87 9.76 -21.78 9.54
N GLY A 88 9.11 -22.52 8.65
CA GLY A 88 8.78 -23.93 8.91
C GLY A 88 10.04 -24.77 8.90
#